data_AF-A0A7W5UTJ3-F1
#
_entry.id   AF-A0A7W5UTJ3-F1
#
_cell.length_a   1.000
_cell.length_b   1.000
_cell.length_c   1.000
_cell.angle_alpha   90.00
_cell.angle_beta   90.00
_cell.angle_gamma   90.00
#
_symmetry.space_group_name_H-M   'P 1'
#
loop_
_entity.id
_entity.type
_entity.pdbx_description
1 polymer ?
#
loop_
_entity_poly.entity_id
_entity_poly.type
_entity_poly.pdbx_seq_one_letter_code
_entity_poly.pdbx_strand_id
1 'polypeptide(L)'
;MPQNWPGILGGLPYALVAGVLMVRWTGLISLVLSGVLVIGGVFLVQESRAEREATALAERVAPVRDLIYMIDIPSHREAGRDSSWVVASFEPVDTSGVKVWQERTISLAATRGTLSACGGQTLAVAFGRDEEPACLREGPGLWYLTGKIPKPTWGCFCGLHQYLRQDGGVLISVGASDAVPREVLRRAVLQARHATEADLRRLADPGGQ
;
A
#
# COMPACT_ATOMS: atom_id res chain seq x y z
N MET A 1 56.26 -55.63 59.13
CA MET A 1 55.17 -54.65 59.36
C MET A 1 55.78 -53.26 59.28
N PRO A 2 55.47 -52.50 58.23
CA PRO A 2 54.91 -51.18 58.48
C PRO A 2 53.65 -50.94 57.61
N GLN A 3 52.64 -50.49 58.34
CA GLN A 3 51.36 -49.94 57.95
C GLN A 3 51.58 -48.45 57.72
N ASN A 4 51.17 -47.88 56.57
CA ASN A 4 51.00 -46.43 56.33
C ASN A 4 50.42 -46.17 54.93
N TRP A 5 49.11 -46.03 54.79
CA TRP A 5 48.48 -45.26 53.70
C TRP A 5 47.12 -44.70 54.15
N PRO A 6 47.03 -43.43 54.56
CA PRO A 6 45.79 -42.67 54.52
C PRO A 6 46.01 -41.41 53.67
N GLY A 7 45.64 -41.44 52.38
CA GLY A 7 45.85 -40.27 51.52
C GLY A 7 44.89 -40.07 50.35
N ILE A 8 44.02 -41.04 50.02
CA ILE A 8 43.29 -41.01 48.73
C ILE A 8 41.84 -40.52 48.87
N LEU A 9 41.29 -40.37 50.07
CA LEU A 9 39.85 -40.05 50.24
C LEU A 9 39.50 -38.55 50.35
N GLY A 10 40.48 -37.63 50.35
CA GLY A 10 40.23 -36.19 50.56
C GLY A 10 39.73 -35.40 49.34
N GLY A 11 39.87 -35.92 48.11
CA GLY A 11 39.61 -35.16 46.88
C GLY A 11 38.20 -35.34 46.27
N LEU A 12 37.47 -36.38 46.67
CA LEU A 12 36.17 -36.74 46.09
C LEU A 12 35.08 -35.64 46.24
N PRO A 13 34.94 -34.93 47.39
CA PRO A 13 33.92 -33.89 47.52
C PRO A 13 34.25 -32.64 46.68
N TYR A 14 35.52 -32.31 46.49
CA TYR A 14 35.93 -31.18 45.64
C TYR A 14 35.71 -31.44 44.15
N ALA A 15 35.95 -32.68 43.69
CA ALA A 15 35.69 -33.07 42.31
C ALA A 15 34.19 -33.05 41.96
N LEU A 16 33.32 -33.45 42.89
CA LEU A 16 31.86 -33.39 42.71
C LEU A 16 31.34 -31.96 42.66
N VAL A 17 31.82 -31.07 43.54
CA VAL A 17 31.44 -29.65 43.54
C VAL A 17 31.92 -28.96 42.25
N ALA A 18 33.13 -29.26 41.78
CA ALA A 18 33.65 -28.74 40.51
C ALA A 18 32.84 -29.23 39.29
N GLY A 19 32.42 -30.51 39.28
CA GLY A 19 31.56 -31.07 38.23
C GLY A 19 30.17 -30.43 38.20
N VAL A 20 29.54 -30.20 39.35
CA VAL A 20 28.23 -29.55 39.46
C VAL A 20 28.29 -28.06 39.07
N LEU A 21 29.37 -27.36 39.44
CA LEU A 21 29.61 -25.97 39.02
C LEU A 21 29.86 -25.85 37.52
N MET A 22 30.58 -26.80 36.91
CA MET A 22 30.77 -26.84 35.44
C MET A 22 29.44 -27.04 34.71
N VAL A 23 28.59 -27.98 35.14
CA VAL A 23 27.28 -28.25 34.51
C VAL A 23 26.37 -27.01 34.57
N ARG A 24 26.40 -26.27 35.69
CA ARG A 24 25.60 -25.06 35.88
C ARG A 24 26.12 -23.88 35.04
N TRP A 25 27.43 -23.79 34.82
CA TRP A 25 28.04 -22.77 33.94
C TRP A 25 27.84 -23.06 32.46
N THR A 26 27.93 -24.32 32.02
CA THR A 26 27.66 -24.69 30.62
C THR A 26 26.18 -24.56 30.28
N GLY A 27 25.28 -24.79 31.24
CA GLY A 27 23.84 -24.60 31.05
C GLY A 27 23.46 -23.16 30.69
N LEU A 28 24.06 -22.18 31.36
CA LEU A 28 23.83 -20.75 31.10
C LEU A 28 24.37 -20.34 29.72
N ILE A 29 25.57 -20.80 29.37
CA ILE A 29 26.17 -20.56 28.04
C ILE A 29 25.31 -21.17 26.94
N SER A 30 24.83 -22.41 27.12
CA SER A 30 23.96 -23.09 26.16
C SER A 30 22.62 -22.38 25.98
N LEU A 31 22.04 -21.84 27.06
CA LEU A 31 20.81 -21.05 27.02
C LEU A 31 21.01 -19.73 26.27
N VAL A 32 22.12 -19.03 26.51
CA VAL A 32 22.46 -17.79 25.81
C VAL A 32 22.72 -18.06 24.32
N LEU A 33 23.48 -19.09 23.98
CA LEU A 33 23.71 -19.51 22.59
C LEU A 33 22.42 -19.89 21.88
N SER A 34 21.54 -20.64 22.56
CA SER A 34 20.22 -21.01 22.03
C SER A 34 19.36 -19.78 21.80
N GLY A 35 19.36 -18.82 22.74
CA GLY A 35 18.65 -17.55 22.57
C GLY A 35 19.15 -16.74 21.38
N VAL A 36 20.47 -16.62 21.22
CA VAL A 36 21.08 -15.93 20.07
C VAL A 36 20.75 -16.64 18.75
N LEU A 37 20.80 -17.97 18.72
CA LEU A 37 20.43 -18.76 17.54
C LEU A 37 18.95 -18.61 17.16
N VAL A 38 18.05 -18.61 18.14
CA VAL A 38 16.61 -18.41 17.89
C VAL A 38 16.35 -16.99 17.40
N ILE A 39 16.93 -15.97 18.04
CA ILE A 39 16.76 -14.57 17.62
C ILE A 39 17.35 -14.35 16.22
N GLY A 40 18.57 -14.85 15.97
CA GLY A 40 19.21 -14.77 14.66
C GLY A 40 18.44 -15.53 13.57
N GLY A 41 17.89 -16.70 13.89
CA GLY A 41 17.03 -17.47 12.99
C GLY A 41 15.72 -16.74 12.66
N VAL A 42 15.07 -16.13 13.65
CA VAL A 42 13.86 -15.32 13.43
C VAL A 42 14.16 -14.10 12.57
N PHE A 43 15.29 -13.42 12.79
CA PHE A 43 15.70 -12.25 12.01
C PHE A 43 15.93 -12.62 10.53
N LEU A 44 16.66 -13.71 10.25
CA LEU A 44 16.89 -14.19 8.88
C LEU A 44 15.59 -14.63 8.17
N VAL A 45 14.66 -15.25 8.91
CA VAL A 45 13.35 -15.63 8.36
C VAL A 45 12.48 -14.42 8.05
N GLN A 46 12.53 -13.38 8.88
CA GLN A 46 11.83 -12.10 8.64
C GLN A 46 12.39 -11.40 7.40
N GLU A 47 13.72 -11.28 7.31
CA GLU A 47 14.40 -10.62 6.20
C GLU A 47 14.14 -11.34 4.86
N SER A 48 14.23 -12.67 4.84
CA SER A 48 13.92 -13.46 3.64
C SER A 48 12.45 -13.43 3.23
N ARG A 49 11.50 -13.24 4.16
CA ARG A 49 10.09 -13.01 3.83
C ARG A 49 9.89 -11.64 3.20
N ALA A 50 10.43 -10.60 3.81
CA ALA A 50 10.34 -9.24 3.30
C ALA A 50 10.93 -9.12 1.89
N GLU A 51 12.06 -9.79 1.63
CA GLU A 51 12.71 -9.79 0.31
C GLU A 51 11.87 -10.55 -0.74
N ARG A 52 11.26 -11.67 -0.37
CA ARG A 52 10.34 -12.41 -1.25
C ARG A 52 9.07 -11.64 -1.57
N GLU A 53 8.49 -10.98 -0.57
CA GLU A 53 7.29 -10.15 -0.74
C GLU A 53 7.59 -8.92 -1.61
N ALA A 54 8.72 -8.26 -1.40
CA ALA A 54 9.18 -7.16 -2.24
C ALA A 54 9.39 -7.61 -3.70
N THR A 55 10.02 -8.77 -3.91
CA THR A 55 10.23 -9.33 -5.26
C THR A 55 8.89 -9.68 -5.93
N ALA A 56 7.98 -10.34 -5.21
CA ALA A 56 6.66 -10.72 -5.71
C ALA A 56 5.76 -9.51 -6.00
N LEU A 57 5.93 -8.40 -5.28
CA LEU A 57 5.28 -7.13 -5.62
C LEU A 57 5.91 -6.52 -6.87
N ALA A 58 7.24 -6.47 -6.94
CA ALA A 58 7.95 -5.89 -8.07
C ALA A 58 7.53 -6.59 -9.39
N GLU A 59 7.41 -7.92 -9.39
CA GLU A 59 6.91 -8.68 -10.53
C GLU A 59 5.46 -8.36 -10.88
N ARG A 60 4.58 -8.24 -9.87
CA ARG A 60 3.15 -7.89 -10.08
C ARG A 60 2.96 -6.48 -10.64
N VAL A 61 3.77 -5.53 -10.17
CA VAL A 61 3.67 -4.11 -10.53
C VAL A 61 4.45 -3.78 -11.80
N ALA A 62 5.51 -4.52 -12.12
CA ALA A 62 6.34 -4.30 -13.31
C ALA A 62 5.58 -3.92 -14.60
N PRO A 63 4.50 -4.63 -15.02
CA PRO A 63 3.81 -4.32 -16.28
C PRO A 63 2.99 -3.01 -16.27
N VAL A 64 2.68 -2.49 -15.08
CA VAL A 64 1.82 -1.32 -14.87
C VAL A 64 2.51 -0.22 -14.07
N ARG A 65 3.80 -0.36 -13.79
CA ARG A 65 4.56 0.55 -12.92
C ARG A 65 4.51 2.00 -13.41
N ASP A 66 4.53 2.18 -14.72
CA ASP A 66 4.42 3.48 -15.42
C ASP A 66 3.03 4.14 -15.28
N LEU A 67 2.04 3.39 -14.79
CA LEU A 67 0.65 3.80 -14.62
C LEU A 67 0.23 3.94 -13.15
N ILE A 68 1.14 3.72 -12.20
CA ILE A 68 0.83 3.92 -10.78
C ILE A 68 1.08 5.38 -10.43
N TYR A 69 -0.01 6.10 -10.17
CA TYR A 69 0.03 7.47 -9.71
C TYR A 69 -0.38 7.58 -8.24
N MET A 70 0.21 8.58 -7.59
CA MET A 70 -0.09 8.99 -6.22
C MET A 70 -0.68 10.40 -6.24
N ILE A 71 -1.70 10.60 -5.43
CA ILE A 71 -2.27 11.92 -5.12
C ILE A 71 -2.40 12.05 -3.61
N ASP A 72 -2.31 13.28 -3.13
CA ASP A 72 -2.65 13.63 -1.75
C ASP A 72 -3.88 14.56 -1.81
N ILE A 73 -4.97 14.15 -1.15
CA ILE A 73 -6.21 14.90 -1.08
C ILE A 73 -6.48 15.14 0.41
N PRO A 74 -6.23 16.34 0.96
CA PRO A 74 -6.29 16.57 2.41
C PRO A 74 -7.63 16.19 3.08
N SER A 75 -8.73 16.22 2.34
CA SER A 75 -10.07 15.85 2.83
C SER A 75 -10.41 14.36 2.67
N HIS A 76 -9.55 13.56 2.02
CA HIS A 76 -9.80 12.16 1.73
C HIS A 76 -8.60 11.28 2.08
N ARG A 77 -8.85 10.05 2.53
CA ARG A 77 -7.83 9.01 2.73
C ARG A 77 -7.93 7.98 1.63
N GLU A 78 -6.80 7.36 1.27
CA GLU A 78 -6.80 6.22 0.34
C GLU A 78 -7.53 5.05 1.00
N ALA A 79 -8.63 4.62 0.37
CA ALA A 79 -9.45 3.50 0.82
C ALA A 79 -8.92 2.17 0.27
N GLY A 80 -8.33 2.21 -0.91
CA GLY A 80 -7.73 1.06 -1.54
C GLY A 80 -7.46 1.25 -3.02
N ARG A 81 -6.88 0.21 -3.62
CA ARG A 81 -6.63 0.10 -5.05
C ARG A 81 -7.34 -1.11 -5.62
N ASP A 82 -7.68 -1.02 -6.89
CA ASP A 82 -8.20 -2.17 -7.62
C ASP A 82 -7.12 -3.24 -7.84
N SER A 83 -7.50 -4.40 -8.36
CA SER A 83 -6.56 -5.48 -8.64
C SER A 83 -5.53 -5.13 -9.71
N SER A 84 -5.78 -4.10 -10.53
CA SER A 84 -4.84 -3.62 -11.53
C SER A 84 -3.79 -2.66 -10.97
N TRP A 85 -3.97 -2.16 -9.74
CA TRP A 85 -3.14 -1.14 -9.07
C TRP A 85 -3.15 0.26 -9.71
N VAL A 86 -3.75 0.36 -10.89
CA VAL A 86 -3.82 1.57 -11.71
C VAL A 86 -4.97 2.46 -11.25
N VAL A 87 -5.99 1.88 -10.60
CA VAL A 87 -7.12 2.63 -10.03
C VAL A 87 -6.98 2.70 -8.52
N ALA A 88 -7.05 3.91 -7.96
CA ALA A 88 -7.09 4.16 -6.53
C ALA A 88 -8.39 4.87 -6.14
N SER A 89 -8.96 4.47 -5.02
CA SER A 89 -10.19 5.05 -4.47
C SER A 89 -9.89 5.77 -3.16
N PHE A 90 -10.50 6.94 -2.99
CA PHE A 90 -10.30 7.81 -1.84
C PHE A 90 -11.64 8.12 -1.18
N GLU A 91 -11.72 7.89 0.12
CA GLU A 91 -12.90 8.15 0.94
C GLU A 91 -12.73 9.41 1.78
N PRO A 92 -13.81 10.16 2.06
CA PRO A 92 -13.72 11.33 2.91
C PRO A 92 -13.24 10.96 4.32
N VAL A 93 -12.33 11.75 4.87
CA VAL A 93 -11.84 11.57 6.26
C VAL A 93 -12.95 11.86 7.26
N ASP A 94 -13.75 12.90 6.97
CA ASP A 94 -14.95 13.24 7.73
C ASP A 94 -16.19 12.68 7.04
N THR A 95 -16.79 11.65 7.65
CA THR A 95 -18.02 11.04 7.16
C THR A 95 -19.27 11.72 7.72
N SER A 96 -19.12 12.73 8.59
CA SER A 96 -20.26 13.49 9.11
C SER A 96 -20.90 14.28 7.95
N GLY A 97 -22.18 14.00 7.68
CA GLY A 97 -22.92 14.60 6.56
C GLY A 97 -22.82 13.87 5.22
N VAL A 98 -22.18 12.71 5.14
CA VAL A 98 -22.28 11.81 3.98
C VAL A 98 -23.56 10.98 4.10
N LYS A 99 -24.55 11.23 3.24
CA LYS A 99 -25.83 10.49 3.26
C LYS A 99 -25.70 9.10 2.66
N VAL A 100 -24.89 8.99 1.60
CA VAL A 100 -24.57 7.72 0.94
C VAL A 100 -23.07 7.61 0.79
N TRP A 101 -22.50 6.49 1.27
CA TRP A 101 -21.06 6.30 1.40
C TRP A 101 -20.25 6.57 0.10
N GLN A 102 -20.84 6.27 -1.07
CA GLN A 102 -20.19 6.48 -2.38
C GLN A 102 -20.35 7.89 -2.98
N GLU A 103 -21.16 8.76 -2.38
CA GLU A 103 -21.38 10.12 -2.94
C GLU A 103 -20.08 10.93 -2.96
N ARG A 104 -19.20 10.77 -1.98
CA ARG A 104 -17.96 11.55 -1.87
C ARG A 104 -16.69 10.75 -2.16
N THR A 105 -16.81 9.60 -2.81
CA THR A 105 -15.62 8.84 -3.21
C THR A 105 -14.96 9.50 -4.42
N ILE A 106 -13.65 9.70 -4.34
CA ILE A 106 -12.83 10.16 -5.46
C ILE A 106 -12.08 8.95 -6.03
N SER A 107 -12.07 8.81 -7.35
CA SER A 107 -11.32 7.77 -8.04
C SER A 107 -10.20 8.39 -8.89
N LEU A 108 -9.00 7.86 -8.74
CA LEU A 108 -7.83 8.15 -9.57
C LEU A 108 -7.59 6.96 -10.49
N ALA A 109 -7.36 7.20 -11.78
CA ALA A 109 -6.90 6.18 -12.71
C ALA A 109 -5.89 6.77 -13.70
N ALA A 110 -4.95 5.97 -14.18
CA ALA A 110 -4.03 6.37 -15.25
C ALA A 110 -4.07 5.37 -16.41
N THR A 111 -4.04 5.84 -17.65
CA THR A 111 -4.10 4.95 -18.82
C THR A 111 -3.10 5.39 -19.88
N ARG A 112 -2.53 4.45 -20.64
CA ARG A 112 -1.70 4.81 -21.79
C ARG A 112 -2.59 5.38 -22.88
N GLY A 113 -2.21 6.53 -23.43
CA GLY A 113 -2.94 7.17 -24.51
C GLY A 113 -2.71 8.67 -24.59
N THR A 114 -3.31 9.27 -25.61
CA THR A 114 -3.33 10.71 -25.83
C THR A 114 -4.76 11.14 -26.13
N LEU A 115 -5.21 12.25 -25.53
CA LEU A 115 -6.51 12.82 -25.83
C LEU A 115 -6.35 13.84 -26.98
N SER A 116 -6.65 13.45 -28.21
CA SER A 116 -6.47 14.33 -29.39
C SER A 116 -7.60 15.35 -29.54
N ALA A 117 -8.81 14.97 -29.15
CA ALA A 117 -9.98 15.81 -28.96
C ALA A 117 -10.88 15.07 -27.95
N CYS A 118 -11.89 15.71 -27.38
CA CYS A 118 -12.82 15.10 -26.41
C CYS A 118 -13.59 13.84 -26.89
N GLY A 119 -13.22 13.23 -28.03
CA GLY A 119 -13.77 11.98 -28.54
C GLY A 119 -13.01 10.76 -28.01
N GLY A 120 -13.77 9.78 -27.51
CA GLY A 120 -13.27 8.43 -27.26
C GLY A 120 -13.05 8.04 -25.79
N GLN A 121 -13.17 8.98 -24.84
CA GLN A 121 -13.24 8.62 -23.42
C GLN A 121 -14.68 8.70 -22.91
N THR A 122 -15.24 7.52 -22.65
CA THR A 122 -16.33 7.37 -21.69
C THR A 122 -15.82 7.80 -20.32
N LEU A 123 -16.59 8.64 -19.60
CA LEU A 123 -16.45 8.78 -18.15
C LEU A 123 -16.22 7.38 -17.58
N ALA A 124 -15.06 7.16 -16.98
CA ALA A 124 -14.67 5.86 -16.45
C ALA A 124 -15.45 5.61 -15.15
N VAL A 125 -16.76 5.49 -15.26
CA VAL A 125 -17.63 5.04 -14.18
C VAL A 125 -18.49 3.95 -14.79
N ALA A 126 -18.58 2.84 -14.06
CA ALA A 126 -19.02 1.52 -14.50
C ALA A 126 -20.48 1.40 -14.99
N PHE A 127 -21.11 2.47 -15.49
CA PHE A 127 -22.56 2.54 -15.65
C PHE A 127 -23.00 3.36 -16.88
N GLY A 128 -23.32 2.64 -17.97
CA GLY A 128 -24.19 3.11 -19.07
C GLY A 128 -23.51 3.95 -20.16
N ARG A 129 -23.82 3.64 -21.42
CA ARG A 129 -23.09 4.10 -22.63
C ARG A 129 -23.70 5.32 -23.34
N ASP A 130 -24.71 6.00 -22.79
CA ASP A 130 -25.62 6.81 -23.63
C ASP A 130 -25.58 8.33 -23.42
N GLU A 131 -24.68 8.88 -22.61
CA GLU A 131 -24.45 10.34 -22.56
C GLU A 131 -23.04 10.69 -23.03
N GLU A 132 -22.93 11.44 -24.12
CA GLU A 132 -21.68 12.08 -24.50
C GLU A 132 -21.28 13.05 -23.37
N PRO A 133 -20.14 12.86 -22.69
CA PRO A 133 -19.72 13.76 -21.64
C PRO A 133 -19.50 15.16 -22.23
N ALA A 134 -20.08 16.19 -21.62
CA ALA A 134 -19.68 17.55 -21.94
C ALA A 134 -18.22 17.71 -21.51
N CYS A 135 -17.37 18.09 -22.47
CA CYS A 135 -15.93 18.14 -22.29
C CYS A 135 -15.42 19.55 -22.59
N LEU A 136 -14.74 20.12 -21.60
CA LEU A 136 -14.17 21.46 -21.64
C LEU A 136 -12.65 21.36 -21.51
N ARG A 137 -11.92 21.91 -22.49
CA ARG A 137 -10.47 22.09 -22.37
C ARG A 137 -10.19 23.33 -21.54
N GLU A 138 -9.55 23.16 -20.39
CA GLU A 138 -9.15 24.30 -19.53
C GLU A 138 -7.74 24.80 -19.82
N GLY A 139 -6.88 23.95 -20.41
CA GLY A 139 -5.50 24.31 -20.71
C GLY A 139 -4.78 23.28 -21.58
N PRO A 140 -3.48 23.48 -21.83
CA PRO A 140 -2.64 22.47 -22.47
C PRO A 140 -2.63 21.19 -21.63
N GLY A 141 -3.10 20.08 -22.21
CA GLY A 141 -3.10 18.80 -21.51
C GLY A 141 -4.08 18.67 -20.35
N LEU A 142 -5.04 19.59 -20.17
CA LEU A 142 -6.02 19.56 -19.08
C LEU A 142 -7.45 19.69 -19.60
N TRP A 143 -8.29 18.73 -19.25
CA TRP A 143 -9.70 18.67 -19.64
C TRP A 143 -10.60 18.40 -18.43
N TYR A 144 -11.81 18.92 -18.51
CA TYR A 144 -12.88 18.72 -17.56
C TYR A 144 -14.05 18.06 -18.27
N LEU A 145 -14.52 16.93 -17.74
CA LEU A 145 -15.60 16.12 -18.30
C LEU A 145 -16.74 16.07 -17.28
N THR A 146 -17.97 16.14 -17.78
CA THR A 146 -19.18 15.97 -16.96
C THR A 146 -20.17 15.08 -17.68
N GLY A 147 -20.89 14.26 -16.94
CA GLY A 147 -21.98 13.43 -17.46
C GLY A 147 -22.93 13.04 -16.35
N LYS A 148 -24.06 12.40 -16.67
CA LYS A 148 -24.97 11.86 -15.67
C LYS A 148 -24.96 10.35 -15.73
N ILE A 149 -25.08 9.72 -14.57
CA ILE A 149 -25.34 8.28 -14.51
C ILE A 149 -26.85 8.07 -14.53
N PRO A 150 -27.38 7.13 -15.33
CA PRO A 150 -28.73 6.64 -15.15
C PRO A 150 -28.93 6.19 -13.70
N LYS A 151 -30.03 6.62 -13.07
CA LYS A 151 -30.33 6.37 -11.65
C LYS A 151 -29.99 4.91 -11.25
N PRO A 152 -28.94 4.66 -10.44
CA PRO A 152 -28.72 3.33 -9.89
C PRO A 152 -29.90 2.97 -8.98
N THR A 153 -30.21 1.68 -8.85
CA THR A 153 -31.25 1.15 -7.94
C THR A 153 -31.07 1.59 -6.48
N TRP A 154 -29.87 2.07 -6.13
CA TRP A 154 -29.46 2.57 -4.82
C TRP A 154 -29.70 4.08 -4.60
N GLY A 155 -30.29 4.80 -5.56
CA GLY A 155 -31.04 6.03 -5.27
C GLY A 155 -30.35 7.40 -5.45
N CYS A 156 -29.04 7.51 -5.71
CA CYS A 156 -28.44 8.84 -5.95
C CYS A 156 -28.51 9.26 -7.43
N PHE A 157 -29.13 10.42 -7.71
CA PHE A 157 -28.94 11.19 -8.94
C PHE A 157 -27.64 12.00 -8.78
N CYS A 158 -26.52 11.32 -8.90
CA CYS A 158 -25.21 11.92 -8.74
C CYS A 158 -24.71 12.26 -10.15
N GLY A 159 -24.66 13.56 -10.50
CA GLY A 159 -23.89 13.97 -11.66
C GLY A 159 -22.45 13.51 -11.47
N LEU A 160 -21.78 13.08 -12.54
CA LEU A 160 -20.36 12.76 -12.48
C LEU A 160 -19.57 13.86 -13.12
N HIS A 161 -18.40 14.11 -12.55
CA HIS A 161 -17.42 14.93 -13.19
C HIS A 161 -16.01 14.38 -12.99
N GLN A 162 -15.14 14.69 -13.95
CA GLN A 162 -13.80 14.13 -14.02
C GLN A 162 -12.85 15.16 -14.59
N TYR A 163 -11.66 15.21 -14.04
CA TYR A 163 -10.54 15.91 -14.64
C TYR A 163 -9.59 14.94 -15.28
N LEU A 164 -9.12 15.27 -16.49
CA LEU A 164 -8.08 14.56 -17.21
C LEU A 164 -6.85 15.45 -17.33
N ARG A 165 -5.67 14.91 -17.00
CA ARG A 165 -4.37 15.51 -17.29
C ARG A 165 -3.55 14.58 -18.16
N GLN A 166 -2.99 15.11 -19.24
CA GLN A 166 -2.01 14.39 -20.05
C GLN A 166 -0.61 14.61 -19.49
N ASP A 167 0.10 13.51 -19.28
CA ASP A 167 1.48 13.45 -18.79
C ASP A 167 2.28 12.55 -19.74
N GLY A 168 2.90 13.16 -20.75
CA GLY A 168 3.51 12.44 -21.86
C GLY A 168 2.50 11.56 -22.61
N GLY A 169 2.75 10.24 -22.61
CA GLY A 169 1.88 9.22 -23.21
C GLY A 169 0.86 8.61 -22.25
N VAL A 170 0.65 9.23 -21.08
CA VAL A 170 -0.29 8.76 -20.05
C VAL A 170 -1.39 9.80 -19.83
N LEU A 171 -2.63 9.34 -19.74
CA LEU A 171 -3.80 10.11 -19.33
C LEU A 171 -4.12 9.77 -17.88
N ILE A 172 -3.98 10.77 -17.02
CA ILE A 172 -4.32 10.70 -15.61
C ILE A 172 -5.72 11.26 -15.45
N SER A 173 -6.55 10.55 -14.71
CA SER A 173 -7.95 10.85 -14.57
C SER A 173 -8.36 10.85 -13.10
N VAL A 174 -9.04 11.90 -12.65
CA VAL A 174 -9.57 12.02 -11.29
C VAL A 174 -11.05 12.36 -11.37
N GLY A 175 -11.90 11.44 -10.95
CA GLY A 175 -13.36 11.53 -11.05
C GLY A 175 -14.06 11.36 -9.72
N ALA A 176 -15.25 11.97 -9.61
CA ALA A 176 -16.15 11.82 -8.47
C ALA A 176 -17.59 12.19 -8.87
N SER A 177 -18.52 12.08 -7.92
CA SER A 177 -19.83 12.71 -8.08
C SER A 177 -19.77 14.23 -7.88
N ASP A 178 -20.84 14.92 -8.28
CA ASP A 178 -21.12 16.33 -8.05
C ASP A 178 -21.15 16.77 -6.58
N ALA A 179 -21.22 15.82 -5.63
CA ALA A 179 -21.06 16.10 -4.21
C ALA A 179 -19.61 16.49 -3.83
N VAL A 180 -18.63 16.22 -4.70
CA VAL A 180 -17.24 16.66 -4.53
C VAL A 180 -17.03 17.96 -5.32
N PRO A 181 -16.44 19.02 -4.74
CA PRO A 181 -16.20 20.26 -5.48
C PRO A 181 -15.23 20.07 -6.66
N ARG A 182 -15.52 20.71 -7.79
CA ARG A 182 -14.70 20.70 -9.02
C ARG A 182 -13.24 21.07 -8.73
N GLU A 183 -13.01 22.04 -7.86
CA GLU A 183 -11.68 22.55 -7.50
C GLU A 183 -10.83 21.50 -6.77
N VAL A 184 -11.47 20.60 -6.02
CA VAL A 184 -10.79 19.48 -5.35
C VAL A 184 -10.25 18.52 -6.40
N LEU A 185 -11.08 18.12 -7.37
CA LEU A 185 -10.66 17.23 -8.46
C LEU A 185 -9.59 17.87 -9.35
N ARG A 186 -9.75 19.16 -9.66
CA ARG A 186 -8.76 19.93 -10.42
C ARG A 186 -7.40 19.94 -9.73
N ARG A 187 -7.38 20.22 -8.43
CA ARG A 187 -6.14 20.23 -7.65
C ARG A 187 -5.52 18.84 -7.57
N ALA A 188 -6.35 17.81 -7.32
CA ALA A 188 -5.91 16.43 -7.23
C ALA A 188 -5.26 15.95 -8.53
N VAL A 189 -5.86 16.20 -9.70
CA VAL A 189 -5.26 15.79 -10.99
C VAL A 189 -3.94 16.54 -11.26
N LEU A 190 -3.85 17.81 -10.84
CA LEU A 190 -2.63 18.61 -11.02
C LEU A 190 -1.51 18.19 -10.06
N GLN A 191 -1.85 17.69 -8.88
CA GLN A 191 -0.91 17.17 -7.89
C GLN A 191 -0.54 15.71 -8.14
N ALA A 192 -1.22 15.02 -9.04
CA ALA A 192 -0.91 13.64 -9.40
C ALA A 192 0.54 13.54 -9.86
N ARG A 193 1.24 12.57 -9.27
CA ARG A 193 2.63 12.28 -9.58
C ARG A 193 2.81 10.78 -9.74
N HIS A 194 3.82 10.41 -10.50
CA HIS A 194 4.24 9.03 -10.61
C HIS A 194 4.63 8.47 -9.23
N ALA A 195 4.30 7.20 -8.97
CA ALA A 195 4.72 6.51 -7.77
C ALA A 195 6.25 6.36 -7.75
N THR A 196 6.83 6.65 -6.59
CA THR A 196 8.24 6.38 -6.28
C THR A 196 8.39 4.97 -5.75
N GLU A 197 9.63 4.47 -5.71
CA GLU A 197 9.91 3.17 -5.09
C GLU A 197 9.46 3.09 -3.63
N ALA A 198 9.58 4.20 -2.89
CA ALA A 198 9.10 4.29 -1.52
C ALA A 198 7.57 4.23 -1.42
N ASP A 199 6.84 4.74 -2.41
CA ASP A 199 5.38 4.60 -2.46
C ASP A 199 4.98 3.15 -2.75
N LEU A 200 5.64 2.51 -3.72
CA LEU A 200 5.38 1.11 -4.08
C LEU A 200 5.64 0.17 -2.89
N ARG A 201 6.71 0.40 -2.13
CA ARG A 201 6.98 -0.38 -0.91
C ARG A 201 5.90 -0.19 0.16
N ARG A 202 5.43 1.04 0.39
CA ARG A 202 4.33 1.33 1.32
C ARG A 202 3.03 0.68 0.89
N LEU A 203 2.77 0.63 -0.41
CA LEU A 203 1.62 -0.05 -0.99
C LEU A 203 1.70 -1.58 -0.88
N ALA A 204 2.91 -2.15 -0.78
CA ALA A 204 3.14 -3.57 -0.57
C ALA A 204 2.80 -4.03 0.85
N ASP A 205 3.03 -3.16 1.84
CA ASP A 205 2.92 -3.45 3.26
C ASP A 205 1.94 -2.48 3.94
N PRO A 206 0.62 -2.67 3.73
CA PRO A 206 -0.39 -1.83 4.37
C PRO A 206 -0.50 -2.06 5.89
N GLY A 207 0.18 -3.07 6.45
CA GLY A 207 0.06 -3.49 7.85
C GLY A 207 1.29 -3.15 8.73
N GLY A 208 2.37 -2.62 8.15
CA GLY A 208 3.62 -2.30 8.85
C GLY A 208 3.69 -0.93 9.54
N GLN A 209 2.56 -0.29 9.84
CA GLN A 209 2.48 0.94 10.65
C GLN A 209 2.15 0.64 12.11
#